data_AF-A0A0C9XD57-F1
#
_entry.id   AF-A0A0C9XD57-F1
#
_cell.length_a   1.000
_cell.length_b   1.000
_cell.length_c   1.000
_cell.angle_alpha   90.00
_cell.angle_beta   90.00
_cell.angle_gamma   90.00
#
_symmetry.space_group_name_H-M   'P 1'
#
loop_
_entity.id
_entity.type
_entity.pdbx_description
1 polymer ?
#
loop_
_entity_poly.entity_id
_entity_poly.type
_entity_poly.pdbx_seq_one_letter_code
_entity_poly.pdbx_strand_id
1 'polypeptide(L)'
;PHPIILHPLEPDDLQGQSAFDYMIAYTKNSANYWKPPSLSTHLWILSNVLCKGGQSNHDWTEVTTKLTRYVVARSFQKMNHRFNNKYLSLPFFRSLLNVNAVPIMSQQTLEKERDQMEVDSDRRFLEDFINISPLENHDFIDVKIPNILHLAINLSSDDNSLELYTNKTSTEFHQLLLDILVKFRGALQKVTSYDNANAKKDTTGEDPAREDTFNKNIHNIHVYGYALLRLSRGHAFRLHL
;
A
#
# COMPACT_ATOMS: atom_id res chain seq x y z
N PRO A 1 15.78 20.26 -32.32
CA PRO A 1 15.16 20.97 -31.18
C PRO A 1 15.24 20.14 -29.89
N HIS A 2 15.95 20.63 -28.87
CA HIS A 2 15.97 19.99 -27.56
C HIS A 2 14.69 20.33 -26.79
N PRO A 3 14.10 19.35 -26.07
CA PRO A 3 12.94 19.62 -25.23
C PRO A 3 13.31 20.62 -24.14
N ILE A 4 12.50 21.66 -23.97
CA ILE A 4 12.62 22.61 -22.86
C ILE A 4 12.03 21.94 -21.63
N ILE A 5 12.84 21.73 -20.60
CA ILE A 5 12.38 21.24 -19.30
C ILE A 5 11.77 22.44 -18.57
N LEU A 6 10.45 22.46 -18.46
CA LEU A 6 9.75 23.44 -17.63
C LEU A 6 9.79 22.96 -16.18
N HIS A 7 10.41 23.74 -15.31
CA HIS A 7 10.32 23.50 -13.87
C HIS A 7 8.90 23.81 -13.39
N PRO A 8 8.31 22.93 -12.56
CA PRO A 8 6.98 23.19 -12.01
C PRO A 8 7.03 24.44 -11.13
N LEU A 9 6.04 25.31 -11.28
CA LEU A 9 5.92 26.55 -10.52
C LEU A 9 5.52 26.27 -9.07
N GLU A 10 6.05 27.09 -8.17
CA GLU A 10 5.68 27.08 -6.76
C GLU A 10 4.20 27.46 -6.58
N PRO A 11 3.44 26.77 -5.72
CA PRO A 11 2.07 27.12 -5.41
C PRO A 11 1.93 28.52 -4.81
N ASP A 12 0.94 29.29 -5.28
CA ASP A 12 0.67 30.66 -4.78
C ASP A 12 0.21 30.69 -3.31
N ASP A 13 -0.30 29.57 -2.80
CA ASP A 13 -0.87 29.39 -1.46
C ASP A 13 0.12 28.81 -0.44
N LEU A 14 1.41 28.79 -0.76
CA LEU A 14 2.43 28.14 0.08
C LEU A 14 2.52 28.68 1.51
N GLN A 15 2.23 29.97 1.70
CA GLN A 15 2.32 30.67 2.98
C GLN A 15 3.67 30.45 3.73
N GLY A 16 4.77 30.26 2.98
CA GLY A 16 6.11 30.01 3.53
C GLY A 16 6.37 28.57 4.00
N GLN A 17 5.45 27.63 3.76
CA GLN A 17 5.64 26.22 4.09
C GLN A 17 6.65 25.54 3.15
N SER A 18 7.40 24.56 3.65
CA SER A 18 8.22 23.73 2.78
C SER A 18 7.34 22.79 1.93
N ALA A 19 7.90 22.26 0.83
CA ALA A 19 7.22 21.23 0.04
C ALA A 19 6.84 19.99 0.86
N PHE A 20 7.65 19.67 1.88
CA PHE A 20 7.42 18.55 2.78
C PHE A 20 6.25 18.84 3.74
N ASP A 21 6.19 20.04 4.32
CA ASP A 21 5.08 20.46 5.18
C ASP A 21 3.77 20.52 4.39
N TYR A 22 3.81 21.05 3.17
CA TYR A 22 2.65 21.12 2.28
C TYR A 22 2.13 19.73 1.90
N MET A 23 3.03 18.78 1.62
CA MET A 23 2.70 17.37 1.40
C MET A 23 2.04 16.74 2.63
N ILE A 24 2.60 16.98 3.82
CA ILE A 24 2.06 16.47 5.07
C ILE A 24 0.68 17.04 5.36
N ALA A 25 0.51 18.36 5.22
CA ALA A 25 -0.76 19.06 5.42
C ALA A 25 -1.86 18.46 4.53
N TYR A 26 -1.56 18.18 3.26
CA TYR A 26 -2.49 17.51 2.35
C TYR A 26 -2.87 16.11 2.84
N THR A 27 -1.89 15.32 3.29
CA THR A 27 -2.17 13.96 3.78
C THR A 27 -2.87 13.91 5.13
N LYS A 28 -2.86 15.00 5.90
CA LYS A 28 -3.53 15.10 7.19
C LYS A 28 -4.96 15.61 7.09
N ASN A 29 -5.41 16.09 5.92
CA ASN A 29 -6.80 16.47 5.68
C ASN A 29 -7.33 17.53 6.68
N SER A 30 -6.59 18.63 6.87
CA SER A 30 -7.19 19.84 7.42
C SER A 30 -8.34 20.23 6.49
N ALA A 31 -9.56 20.40 7.03
CA ALA A 31 -10.81 20.56 6.28
C ALA A 31 -10.79 21.66 5.19
N ASN A 32 -9.81 22.57 5.25
CA ASN A 32 -9.58 23.64 4.27
C ASN A 32 -8.77 23.20 3.03
N TYR A 33 -8.17 22.01 3.03
CA TYR A 33 -7.23 21.54 2.00
C TYR A 33 -7.71 20.28 1.24
N TRP A 34 -8.96 19.86 1.40
CA TRP A 34 -9.53 18.75 0.62
C TRP A 34 -9.87 19.15 -0.82
N LYS A 35 -9.01 19.96 -1.44
CA LYS A 35 -8.97 20.16 -2.87
C LYS A 35 -7.71 19.46 -3.38
N PRO A 36 -7.84 18.46 -4.27
CA PRO A 36 -6.69 17.81 -4.86
C PRO A 36 -5.76 18.88 -5.48
N PRO A 37 -4.44 18.91 -5.19
CA PRO A 37 -3.55 19.91 -5.76
C PRO A 37 -3.62 19.87 -7.28
N SER A 38 -3.40 21.04 -7.88
CA SER A 38 -3.22 21.16 -9.33
C SER A 38 -2.06 20.26 -9.81
N LEU A 39 -1.99 19.98 -11.10
CA LEU A 39 -0.89 19.19 -11.64
C LEU A 39 0.47 19.87 -11.40
N SER A 40 0.55 21.20 -11.57
CA SER A 40 1.78 21.95 -11.33
C SER A 40 2.22 21.86 -9.87
N THR A 41 1.30 22.09 -8.92
CA THR A 41 1.56 21.93 -7.48
C THR A 41 2.01 20.52 -7.14
N HIS A 42 1.35 19.49 -7.69
CA HIS A 42 1.74 18.11 -7.47
C HIS A 42 3.16 17.81 -7.95
N LEU A 43 3.51 18.25 -9.17
CA LEU A 43 4.85 18.07 -9.72
C LEU A 43 5.90 18.86 -8.94
N TRP A 44 5.54 20.06 -8.46
CA TRP A 44 6.41 20.87 -7.60
C TRP A 44 6.70 20.16 -6.27
N ILE A 45 5.67 19.61 -5.61
CA ILE A 45 5.82 18.82 -4.38
C ILE A 45 6.75 17.63 -4.64
N LEU A 46 6.46 16.81 -5.65
CA LEU A 46 7.27 15.62 -5.96
C LEU A 46 8.72 15.99 -6.26
N SER A 47 8.95 17.00 -7.12
CA SER A 47 10.30 17.43 -7.47
C SER A 47 11.07 17.93 -6.26
N ASN A 48 10.45 18.72 -5.37
CA ASN A 48 11.14 19.27 -4.22
C ASN A 48 11.37 18.21 -3.14
N VAL A 49 10.38 17.36 -2.85
CA VAL A 49 10.53 16.29 -1.85
C VAL A 49 11.60 15.28 -2.29
N LEU A 50 11.62 14.88 -3.56
CA LEU A 50 12.60 13.93 -4.06
C LEU A 50 14.01 14.52 -4.17
N CYS A 51 14.15 15.78 -4.62
CA CYS A 51 15.47 16.40 -4.79
C CYS A 51 16.05 16.91 -3.46
N LYS A 52 15.23 17.49 -2.57
CA LYS A 52 15.68 18.13 -1.33
C LYS A 52 15.57 17.22 -0.11
N GLY A 53 14.72 16.19 -0.15
CA GLY A 53 14.59 15.22 0.95
C GLY A 53 15.90 14.52 1.30
N GLY A 54 16.83 14.41 0.35
CA GLY A 54 18.17 13.87 0.58
C GLY A 54 19.22 14.84 1.11
N GLN A 55 18.91 16.13 1.17
CA GLN A 55 19.83 17.17 1.64
C GLN A 55 19.49 17.64 3.06
N SER A 56 18.25 17.40 3.51
CA SER A 56 17.79 17.64 4.88
C SER A 56 18.18 16.51 5.83
N ASN A 57 18.37 16.80 7.12
CA ASN A 57 18.54 15.81 8.21
C ASN A 57 17.30 14.92 8.46
N HIS A 58 16.40 14.79 7.49
CA HIS A 58 15.21 13.96 7.62
C HIS A 58 15.56 12.48 7.44
N ASP A 59 14.96 11.62 8.26
CA ASP A 59 15.01 10.18 8.07
C ASP A 59 14.32 9.82 6.74
N TRP A 60 15.10 9.23 5.82
CA TRP A 60 14.61 8.78 4.51
C TRP A 60 13.43 7.80 4.62
N THR A 61 13.36 7.02 5.70
CA THR A 61 12.25 6.10 5.95
C THR A 61 10.96 6.86 6.20
N GLU A 62 11.03 7.93 6.99
CA GLU A 62 9.90 8.82 7.22
C GLU A 62 9.50 9.53 5.92
N VAL A 63 10.46 10.12 5.19
CA VAL A 63 10.19 10.82 3.94
C VAL A 63 9.48 9.91 2.94
N THR A 64 10.00 8.69 2.76
CA THR A 64 9.41 7.68 1.88
C THR A 64 7.98 7.35 2.30
N THR A 65 7.75 7.14 3.60
CA THR A 65 6.43 6.82 4.14
C THR A 65 5.42 7.96 3.95
N LYS A 66 5.82 9.22 4.15
CA LYS A 66 4.93 10.37 3.92
C LYS A 66 4.63 10.53 2.44
N LEU A 67 5.65 10.37 1.59
CA LEU A 67 5.51 10.49 0.14
C LEU A 67 4.60 9.41 -0.45
N THR A 68 4.74 8.15 -0.02
CA THR A 68 3.86 7.07 -0.49
C THR A 68 2.42 7.29 -0.05
N ARG A 69 2.18 7.75 1.19
CA ARG A 69 0.84 8.13 1.66
C ARG A 69 0.26 9.29 0.85
N TYR A 70 1.07 10.28 0.51
CA TYR A 70 0.65 11.38 -0.37
C TYR A 70 0.26 10.88 -1.77
N VAL A 71 1.07 10.02 -2.38
CA VAL A 71 0.76 9.40 -3.67
C VAL A 71 -0.55 8.60 -3.59
N VAL A 72 -0.76 7.86 -2.51
CA VAL A 72 -2.00 7.11 -2.26
C VAL A 72 -3.20 8.07 -2.16
N ALA A 73 -3.10 9.14 -1.35
CA ALA A 73 -4.15 10.16 -1.24
C ALA A 73 -4.45 10.87 -2.57
N ARG A 74 -3.50 10.95 -3.49
CA ARG A 74 -3.69 11.51 -4.84
C ARG A 74 -4.28 10.54 -5.84
N SER A 75 -4.14 9.24 -5.62
CA SER A 75 -4.45 8.23 -6.62
C SER A 75 -5.50 7.22 -6.17
N PHE A 76 -6.02 7.30 -4.94
CA PHE A 76 -7.01 6.35 -4.41
C PHE A 76 -8.24 6.21 -5.32
N GLN A 77 -8.74 7.29 -5.94
CA GLN A 77 -9.87 7.21 -6.86
C GLN A 77 -9.54 6.34 -8.08
N LYS A 78 -8.33 6.53 -8.66
CA LYS A 78 -7.84 5.73 -9.79
C LYS A 78 -7.60 4.29 -9.36
N MET A 79 -7.03 4.05 -8.17
CA MET A 79 -6.86 2.71 -7.62
C MET A 79 -8.21 2.00 -7.43
N ASN A 80 -9.18 2.69 -6.83
CA ASN A 80 -10.53 2.18 -6.59
C ASN A 80 -11.25 1.84 -7.90
N HIS A 81 -11.11 2.71 -8.91
CA HIS A 81 -11.65 2.45 -10.25
C HIS A 81 -11.01 1.22 -10.90
N ARG A 82 -9.67 1.09 -10.85
CA ARG A 82 -8.95 -0.07 -11.40
C ARG A 82 -9.36 -1.36 -10.67
N PHE A 83 -9.35 -1.35 -9.34
CA PHE A 83 -9.69 -2.51 -8.53
C PHE A 83 -11.13 -2.99 -8.77
N ASN A 84 -12.09 -2.05 -8.86
CA ASN A 84 -13.50 -2.37 -9.11
C ASN A 84 -13.86 -2.37 -10.61
N ASN A 85 -12.88 -2.45 -11.50
CA ASN A 85 -13.17 -2.54 -12.93
C ASN A 85 -14.00 -3.80 -13.21
N LYS A 86 -15.23 -3.60 -13.71
CA LYS A 86 -16.24 -4.65 -13.88
C LYS A 86 -15.78 -5.78 -14.81
N TYR A 87 -14.94 -5.47 -15.79
CA TYR A 87 -14.56 -6.40 -16.86
C TYR A 87 -13.16 -6.99 -16.67
N LEU A 88 -12.25 -6.22 -16.05
CA LEU A 88 -10.87 -6.62 -15.89
C LEU A 88 -10.65 -7.22 -14.51
N SER A 89 -10.61 -6.41 -13.44
CA SER A 89 -10.12 -6.87 -12.13
C SER A 89 -11.17 -7.57 -11.28
N LEU A 90 -12.42 -7.09 -11.30
CA LEU A 90 -13.46 -7.60 -10.40
C LEU A 90 -13.81 -9.08 -10.61
N PRO A 91 -13.87 -9.62 -11.85
CA PRO A 91 -14.09 -11.04 -12.07
C PRO A 91 -13.00 -11.92 -11.43
N PHE A 92 -11.72 -11.58 -11.61
CA PHE A 92 -10.62 -12.35 -11.00
C PHE A 92 -10.67 -12.29 -9.48
N PHE A 93 -10.91 -11.11 -8.91
CA PHE A 93 -11.06 -10.97 -7.45
C PHE A 93 -12.19 -11.86 -6.91
N ARG A 94 -13.35 -11.90 -7.59
CA ARG A 94 -14.47 -12.77 -7.21
C ARG A 94 -14.14 -14.26 -7.38
N SER A 95 -13.48 -14.62 -8.47
CA SER A 95 -13.05 -16.02 -8.69
C SER A 95 -12.09 -16.46 -7.60
N LEU A 96 -11.12 -15.63 -7.23
CA LEU A 96 -10.15 -15.92 -6.17
C LEU A 96 -10.84 -16.12 -4.82
N LEU A 97 -11.86 -15.31 -4.50
CA LEU A 97 -12.66 -15.47 -3.27
C LEU A 97 -13.44 -16.80 -3.20
N ASN A 98 -13.74 -17.41 -4.35
CA ASN A 98 -14.50 -18.66 -4.43
C ASN A 98 -13.61 -19.92 -4.41
N VAL A 99 -12.28 -19.76 -4.35
CA VAL A 99 -11.36 -20.90 -4.27
C VAL A 99 -11.37 -21.45 -2.85
N ASN A 100 -12.09 -22.56 -2.65
CA ASN A 100 -12.21 -23.20 -1.34
C ASN A 100 -11.09 -24.20 -1.04
N ALA A 101 -10.43 -24.71 -2.09
CA ALA A 101 -9.36 -25.70 -1.96
C ALA A 101 -8.18 -25.26 -2.82
N VAL A 102 -7.05 -25.01 -2.16
CA VAL A 102 -5.78 -24.70 -2.82
C VAL A 102 -5.13 -26.03 -3.21
N PRO A 103 -4.85 -26.28 -4.50
CA PRO A 103 -4.19 -27.51 -4.91
C PRO A 103 -2.85 -27.71 -4.21
N ILE A 104 -2.53 -28.97 -3.88
CA ILE A 104 -1.21 -29.36 -3.40
C ILE A 104 -0.22 -29.17 -4.54
N MET A 105 0.95 -28.60 -4.24
CA MET A 105 1.94 -28.32 -5.27
C MET A 105 2.50 -29.63 -5.83
N SER A 106 2.57 -29.75 -7.16
CA SER A 106 3.24 -30.87 -7.80
C SER A 106 4.76 -30.69 -7.70
N GLN A 107 5.50 -31.79 -7.55
CA GLN A 107 6.97 -31.79 -7.39
C GLN A 107 7.71 -31.06 -8.52
N GLN A 108 7.15 -31.05 -9.75
CA GLN A 108 7.73 -30.35 -10.90
C GLN A 108 7.80 -28.82 -10.72
N THR A 109 6.99 -28.24 -9.84
CA THR A 109 6.97 -26.78 -9.64
C THR A 109 8.13 -26.30 -8.77
N LEU A 110 8.70 -27.20 -7.95
CA LEU A 110 9.78 -26.92 -6.99
C LEU A 110 11.17 -26.85 -7.65
N GLU A 111 11.31 -27.36 -8.87
CA GLU A 111 12.60 -27.39 -9.59
C GLU A 111 12.91 -26.10 -10.35
N LYS A 112 12.00 -25.11 -10.35
CA LYS A 112 12.27 -23.82 -10.97
C LYS A 112 13.25 -23.02 -10.12
N GLU A 113 14.29 -22.52 -10.77
CA GLU A 113 15.27 -21.62 -10.18
C GLU A 113 14.55 -20.42 -9.51
N ARG A 114 14.98 -20.13 -8.28
CA ARG A 114 14.43 -19.04 -7.46
C ARG A 114 15.21 -17.77 -7.76
N ASP A 115 14.51 -16.72 -8.17
CA ASP A 115 15.13 -15.41 -8.29
C ASP A 115 15.38 -14.85 -6.89
N GLN A 116 16.59 -14.39 -6.61
CA GLN A 116 16.94 -13.80 -5.30
C GLN A 116 16.03 -12.62 -4.96
N MET A 117 15.61 -11.83 -5.95
CA MET A 117 14.67 -10.72 -5.74
C MET A 117 13.29 -11.20 -5.27
N GLU A 118 12.84 -12.37 -5.74
CA GLU A 118 11.58 -12.98 -5.30
C GLU A 118 11.68 -13.43 -3.85
N VAL A 119 12.78 -14.12 -3.49
CA VAL A 119 13.05 -14.58 -2.12
C VAL A 119 13.17 -13.41 -1.15
N ASP A 120 13.90 -12.37 -1.52
CA ASP A 120 14.04 -11.14 -0.72
C ASP A 120 12.69 -10.43 -0.53
N SER A 121 11.80 -10.50 -1.52
CA SER A 121 10.47 -9.89 -1.42
C SER A 121 9.57 -10.67 -0.45
N ASP A 122 9.60 -12.00 -0.50
CA ASP A 122 8.89 -12.87 0.47
C ASP A 122 9.42 -12.67 1.88
N ARG A 123 10.75 -12.58 2.04
CA ARG A 123 11.41 -12.29 3.32
C ARG A 123 10.92 -10.97 3.91
N ARG A 124 11.02 -9.89 3.14
CA ARG A 124 10.60 -8.56 3.60
C ARG A 124 9.11 -8.51 3.90
N PHE A 125 8.28 -9.27 3.19
CA PHE A 125 6.86 -9.38 3.54
C PHE A 125 6.68 -9.94 4.95
N LEU A 126 7.40 -11.01 5.29
CA LEU A 126 7.34 -11.63 6.61
C LEU A 126 7.87 -10.70 7.70
N GLU A 127 9.00 -10.05 7.45
CA GLU A 127 9.60 -9.10 8.39
C GLU A 127 8.69 -7.88 8.63
N ASP A 128 8.30 -7.18 7.55
CA ASP A 128 7.60 -5.90 7.63
C ASP A 128 6.15 -6.04 8.13
N PHE A 129 5.49 -7.18 7.86
CA PHE A 129 4.04 -7.31 8.07
C PHE A 129 3.62 -8.46 8.97
N ILE A 130 4.37 -9.56 9.02
CA ILE A 130 3.99 -10.74 9.82
C ILE A 130 4.68 -10.72 11.18
N ASN A 131 5.97 -10.38 11.24
CA ASN A 131 6.74 -10.38 12.49
C ASN A 131 6.45 -9.15 13.36
N ILE A 132 6.17 -8.00 12.74
CA ILE A 132 5.87 -6.75 13.45
C ILE A 132 4.39 -6.66 13.88
N SER A 133 3.46 -7.27 13.13
CA SER A 133 2.02 -7.17 13.40
C SER A 133 1.57 -7.65 14.79
N PRO A 134 2.12 -8.72 15.39
CA PRO A 134 1.75 -9.17 16.74
C PRO A 134 2.10 -8.17 17.84
N LEU A 135 3.06 -7.27 17.62
CA LEU A 135 3.60 -6.36 18.64
C LEU A 135 2.96 -4.97 18.60
N GLU A 136 2.55 -4.48 17.43
CA GLU A 136 2.12 -3.08 17.27
C GLU A 136 0.75 -2.89 16.62
N ASN A 137 0.20 -3.89 15.92
CA ASN A 137 -1.08 -3.75 15.20
C ASN A 137 -1.84 -5.09 15.15
N HIS A 138 -2.65 -5.36 16.17
CA HIS A 138 -3.54 -6.54 16.22
C HIS A 138 -4.58 -6.60 15.08
N ASP A 139 -4.76 -5.54 14.30
CA ASP A 139 -5.80 -5.43 13.25
C ASP A 139 -5.29 -5.71 11.82
N PHE A 140 -4.00 -5.98 11.61
CA PHE A 140 -3.47 -6.15 10.25
C PHE A 140 -3.97 -7.44 9.59
N ILE A 141 -4.02 -8.56 10.32
CA ILE A 141 -4.40 -9.90 9.82
C ILE A 141 -5.49 -10.49 10.72
N ASP A 142 -6.65 -10.81 10.15
CA ASP A 142 -7.76 -11.41 10.90
C ASP A 142 -7.80 -12.95 10.77
N VAL A 143 -7.00 -13.49 9.83
CA VAL A 143 -6.95 -14.91 9.51
C VAL A 143 -5.90 -15.65 10.33
N LYS A 144 -6.20 -16.91 10.66
CA LYS A 144 -5.26 -17.77 11.38
C LYS A 144 -4.21 -18.32 10.41
N ILE A 145 -2.96 -17.89 10.60
CA ILE A 145 -1.81 -18.29 9.76
C ILE A 145 -0.66 -18.88 10.61
N PRO A 146 -0.91 -19.92 11.42
CA PRO A 146 0.07 -20.39 12.40
C PRO A 146 1.38 -20.89 11.78
N ASN A 147 1.36 -21.53 10.61
CA ASN A 147 2.58 -22.03 9.98
C ASN A 147 3.41 -20.89 9.37
N ILE A 148 2.76 -19.91 8.71
CA ILE A 148 3.44 -18.71 8.20
C ILE A 148 4.00 -17.87 9.36
N LEU A 149 3.24 -17.72 10.45
CA LEU A 149 3.71 -17.01 11.64
C LEU A 149 4.92 -17.70 12.26
N HIS A 150 4.87 -19.03 12.41
CA HIS A 150 6.01 -19.80 12.87
C HIS A 150 7.24 -19.60 11.97
N LEU A 151 7.05 -19.55 10.66
CA LEU A 151 8.12 -19.31 9.70
C LEU A 151 8.68 -17.87 9.80
N ALA A 152 7.84 -16.86 10.05
CA ALA A 152 8.27 -15.48 10.28
C ALA A 152 9.07 -15.30 11.59
N ILE A 153 8.65 -15.97 12.68
CA ILE A 153 9.32 -15.89 13.99
C ILE A 153 10.70 -16.55 13.96
N ASN A 154 10.83 -17.66 13.21
CA ASN A 154 12.08 -18.41 13.11
C ASN A 154 12.95 -17.99 11.92
N LEU A 155 12.65 -16.84 11.31
CA LEU A 155 13.35 -16.33 10.15
C LEU A 155 14.77 -15.94 10.53
N SER A 156 15.76 -16.67 10.00
CA SER A 156 17.17 -16.31 10.16
C SER A 156 17.60 -15.33 9.07
N SER A 157 18.46 -14.36 9.43
CA SER A 157 18.97 -13.31 8.54
C SER A 157 19.69 -13.88 7.30
N ASP A 158 20.33 -15.03 7.44
CA ASP A 158 21.18 -15.65 6.39
C ASP A 158 20.48 -16.79 5.62
N ASP A 159 19.20 -17.05 5.90
CA ASP A 159 18.53 -18.24 5.38
C ASP A 159 17.95 -18.05 3.97
N ASN A 160 18.79 -18.19 2.94
CA ASN A 160 18.33 -18.19 1.55
C ASN A 160 17.41 -19.37 1.18
N SER A 161 17.15 -20.31 2.10
CA SER A 161 16.24 -21.42 1.86
C SER A 161 14.76 -21.10 2.07
N LEU A 162 14.44 -19.88 2.54
CA LEU A 162 13.09 -19.40 2.79
C LEU A 162 12.10 -19.82 1.69
N GLU A 163 11.04 -20.51 2.10
CA GLU A 163 9.96 -20.94 1.23
C GLU A 163 8.62 -20.62 1.89
N LEU A 164 8.07 -19.45 1.54
CA LEU A 164 6.80 -18.99 2.11
C LEU A 164 5.61 -19.83 1.64
N TYR A 165 5.69 -20.43 0.45
CA TYR A 165 4.62 -21.25 -0.12
C TYR A 165 5.03 -22.72 -0.23
N THR A 166 4.53 -23.53 0.69
CA THR A 166 4.74 -24.98 0.76
C THR A 166 3.40 -25.70 0.84
N ASN A 167 3.39 -27.04 0.82
CA ASN A 167 2.17 -27.81 1.09
C ASN A 167 1.54 -27.54 2.47
N LYS A 168 2.32 -27.02 3.43
CA LYS A 168 1.82 -26.67 4.77
C LYS A 168 1.28 -25.23 4.83
N THR A 169 1.85 -24.31 4.06
CA THR A 169 1.54 -22.88 4.11
C THR A 169 0.68 -22.38 2.95
N SER A 170 0.45 -23.18 1.90
CA SER A 170 -0.27 -22.77 0.69
C SER A 170 -1.69 -22.27 0.98
N THR A 171 -2.42 -22.96 1.85
CA THR A 171 -3.78 -22.58 2.25
C THR A 171 -3.77 -21.32 3.10
N GLU A 172 -2.83 -21.21 4.04
CA GLU A 172 -2.65 -20.00 4.87
C GLU A 172 -2.28 -18.79 4.01
N PHE A 173 -1.40 -18.98 3.04
CA PHE A 173 -0.97 -17.94 2.11
C PHE A 173 -2.15 -17.42 1.28
N HIS A 174 -2.97 -18.34 0.75
CA HIS A 174 -4.17 -17.97 0.01
C HIS A 174 -5.15 -17.16 0.87
N GLN A 175 -5.42 -17.61 2.10
CA GLN A 175 -6.29 -16.90 3.04
C GLN A 175 -5.75 -15.52 3.40
N LEU A 176 -4.44 -15.41 3.63
CA LEU A 176 -3.75 -14.16 3.91
C LEU A 176 -3.85 -13.19 2.73
N LEU A 177 -3.59 -13.66 1.51
CA LEU A 177 -3.74 -12.86 0.29
C LEU A 177 -5.18 -12.34 0.15
N LEU A 178 -6.18 -13.19 0.37
CA LEU A 178 -7.59 -12.79 0.32
C LEU A 178 -7.93 -11.75 1.40
N ASP A 179 -7.48 -11.94 2.64
CA ASP A 179 -7.72 -11.00 3.74
C ASP A 179 -7.17 -9.61 3.40
N ILE A 180 -5.92 -9.55 2.95
CA ILE A 180 -5.27 -8.29 2.55
C ILE A 180 -6.01 -7.63 1.38
N LEU A 181 -6.42 -8.39 0.36
CA LEU A 181 -7.18 -7.85 -0.79
C LEU A 181 -8.55 -7.30 -0.38
N VAL A 182 -9.26 -8.00 0.51
CA VAL A 182 -10.57 -7.57 1.04
C VAL A 182 -10.41 -6.29 1.85
N LYS A 183 -9.43 -6.24 2.77
CA LYS A 183 -9.15 -5.07 3.59
C LYS A 183 -8.70 -3.86 2.74
N PHE A 184 -7.86 -4.07 1.74
CA PHE A 184 -7.44 -3.05 0.77
C PHE A 184 -8.65 -2.45 0.02
N ARG A 185 -9.52 -3.31 -0.52
CA ARG A 185 -10.75 -2.89 -1.21
C ARG A 185 -11.67 -2.11 -0.27
N GLY A 186 -11.85 -2.60 0.96
CA GLY A 186 -12.68 -1.95 1.97
C GLY A 186 -12.17 -0.55 2.31
N ALA A 187 -10.86 -0.37 2.46
CA ALA A 187 -10.26 0.93 2.70
C ALA A 187 -10.47 1.89 1.50
N LEU A 188 -10.27 1.43 0.25
CA LEU A 188 -10.55 2.21 -0.96
C LEU A 188 -12.01 2.68 -1.04
N GLN A 189 -12.95 1.80 -0.72
CA GLN A 189 -14.39 2.10 -0.73
C GLN A 189 -14.76 3.12 0.34
N LYS A 190 -14.18 3.01 1.54
CA LYS A 190 -14.40 3.97 2.64
C LYS A 190 -13.90 5.36 2.26
N VAL A 191 -12.68 5.48 1.72
CA VAL A 191 -12.14 6.78 1.27
C VAL A 191 -12.97 7.38 0.13
N THR A 192 -13.40 6.56 -0.83
CA THR A 192 -14.22 7.05 -1.95
C THR A 192 -15.60 7.50 -1.49
N SER A 193 -16.21 6.79 -0.54
CA SER A 193 -17.51 7.16 0.02
C SER A 193 -17.42 8.47 0.81
N TYR A 194 -16.31 8.66 1.52
CA TYR A 194 -15.99 9.89 2.24
C TYR A 194 -15.87 11.10 1.28
N ASP A 195 -15.07 10.96 0.22
CA ASP A 195 -14.84 12.01 -0.78
C ASP A 195 -16.15 12.43 -1.48
N ASN A 196 -16.99 11.46 -1.86
CA ASN A 196 -18.29 11.72 -2.46
C ASN A 196 -19.30 12.39 -1.51
N ALA A 197 -19.21 12.12 -0.21
CA ALA A 197 -20.06 12.75 0.79
C ALA A 197 -19.67 14.22 1.00
N ASN A 198 -18.37 14.53 0.97
CA ASN A 198 -17.85 15.90 1.07
C ASN A 198 -18.23 16.73 -0.16
N ALA A 199 -18.16 16.16 -1.36
CA ALA A 199 -18.59 16.85 -2.59
C ALA A 199 -20.07 17.29 -2.58
N LYS A 200 -20.89 16.72 -1.69
CA LYS A 200 -22.34 16.99 -1.59
C LYS A 200 -22.74 17.88 -0.42
N LYS A 201 -21.84 18.14 0.53
CA LYS A 201 -22.15 18.96 1.70
C LYS A 201 -21.27 20.21 1.70
N ASP A 202 -21.88 21.38 1.47
CA ASP A 202 -21.32 22.71 1.77
C ASP A 202 -21.19 22.96 3.29
N THR A 203 -20.93 21.92 4.09
CA THR A 203 -20.85 22.06 5.54
C THR A 203 -19.48 22.58 5.94
N THR A 204 -19.45 23.87 6.26
CA THR A 204 -18.37 24.69 6.81
C THR A 204 -17.92 24.29 8.24
N GLY A 205 -18.01 23.01 8.61
CA GLY A 205 -17.66 22.53 9.95
C GLY A 205 -16.55 21.50 9.92
N GLU A 206 -15.44 21.81 10.60
CA GLU A 206 -14.38 20.85 10.93
C GLU A 206 -14.94 19.76 11.84
N ASP A 207 -15.07 18.54 11.33
CA ASP A 207 -15.44 17.36 12.11
C ASP A 207 -14.17 16.51 12.31
N PRO A 208 -13.48 16.59 13.45
CA PRO A 208 -12.20 15.91 13.67
C PRO A 208 -12.30 14.39 13.54
N ALA A 209 -13.46 13.79 13.87
CA ALA A 209 -13.67 12.35 13.69
C ALA A 209 -13.65 11.93 12.21
N ARG A 210 -14.00 12.85 11.31
CA ARG A 210 -13.94 12.63 9.85
C ARG A 210 -12.53 12.68 9.30
N GLU A 211 -11.73 13.64 9.76
CA GLU A 211 -10.31 13.75 9.43
C GLU A 211 -9.56 12.47 9.79
N ASP A 212 -9.75 11.99 11.02
CA ASP A 212 -9.16 10.75 11.50
C ASP A 212 -9.57 9.54 10.65
N THR A 213 -10.82 9.48 10.21
CA THR A 213 -11.31 8.39 9.37
C THR A 213 -10.62 8.39 8.00
N PHE A 214 -10.49 9.54 7.36
CA PHE A 214 -9.80 9.64 6.06
C PHE A 214 -8.33 9.24 6.20
N ASN A 215 -7.62 9.83 7.15
CA ASN A 215 -6.20 9.58 7.39
C ASN A 215 -5.93 8.11 7.71
N LYS A 216 -6.78 7.51 8.56
CA LYS A 216 -6.72 6.08 8.87
C LYS A 216 -6.88 5.22 7.61
N ASN A 217 -7.84 5.53 6.75
CA ASN A 217 -8.04 4.71 5.55
C ASN A 217 -6.95 4.94 4.48
N ILE A 218 -6.38 6.14 4.32
CA ILE A 218 -5.19 6.35 3.48
C ILE A 218 -4.01 5.55 3.99
N HIS A 219 -3.78 5.57 5.31
CA HIS A 219 -2.77 4.74 5.94
C HIS A 219 -3.01 3.26 5.63
N ASN A 220 -4.24 2.77 5.79
CA ASN A 220 -4.59 1.39 5.48
C ASN A 220 -4.36 1.03 4.01
N ILE A 221 -4.77 1.89 3.06
CA ILE A 221 -4.52 1.66 1.62
C ILE A 221 -3.02 1.58 1.35
N HIS A 222 -2.23 2.45 1.98
CA HIS A 222 -0.77 2.42 1.88
C HIS A 222 -0.20 1.10 2.39
N VAL A 223 -0.55 0.69 3.62
CA VAL A 223 -0.01 -0.52 4.25
C VAL A 223 -0.43 -1.77 3.49
N TYR A 224 -1.73 -1.97 3.22
CA TYR A 224 -2.20 -3.13 2.46
C TYR A 224 -1.69 -3.13 1.02
N GLY A 225 -1.62 -1.96 0.37
CA GLY A 225 -1.07 -1.84 -0.99
C GLY A 225 0.41 -2.21 -1.05
N TYR A 226 1.19 -1.81 -0.05
CA TYR A 226 2.62 -2.14 0.05
C TYR A 226 2.81 -3.63 0.38
N ALA A 227 1.97 -4.21 1.23
CA ALA A 227 1.93 -5.65 1.48
C ALA A 227 1.65 -6.45 0.21
N LEU A 228 0.63 -6.06 -0.56
CA LEU A 228 0.30 -6.69 -1.85
C LEU A 228 1.43 -6.55 -2.87
N LEU A 229 2.13 -5.41 -2.89
CA LEU A 229 3.29 -5.22 -3.75
C LEU A 229 4.40 -6.22 -3.41
N ARG A 230 4.70 -6.41 -2.12
CA ARG A 230 5.71 -7.37 -1.65
C ARG A 230 5.34 -8.80 -2.01
N LEU A 231 4.08 -9.19 -1.76
CA LEU A 231 3.57 -10.50 -2.16
C LEU A 231 3.66 -10.71 -3.67
N SER A 232 3.20 -9.74 -4.48
CA SER A 232 3.16 -9.88 -5.95
C SER A 232 4.54 -10.05 -6.60
N ARG A 233 5.59 -9.61 -5.91
CA ARG A 233 7.00 -9.75 -6.34
C ARG A 233 7.67 -10.97 -5.73
N GLY A 234 7.00 -11.64 -4.81
CA GLY A 234 7.50 -12.81 -4.11
C GLY A 234 7.36 -14.09 -4.90
N HIS A 235 8.17 -15.08 -4.53
CA HIS A 235 8.17 -16.39 -5.17
C HIS A 235 6.86 -17.12 -4.85
N ALA A 236 6.39 -16.98 -3.61
CA ALA A 236 5.14 -17.56 -3.13
C ALA A 236 3.93 -17.21 -4.01
N PHE A 237 3.84 -15.95 -4.45
CA PHE A 237 2.74 -15.52 -5.31
C PHE A 237 2.82 -16.13 -6.71
N ARG A 238 4.03 -16.27 -7.26
CA ARG A 238 4.25 -16.93 -8.55
C ARG A 238 3.83 -18.39 -8.53
N LEU A 239 4.08 -19.10 -7.42
CA LEU A 239 3.68 -20.49 -7.26
C LEU A 239 2.18 -20.64 -6.96
N HIS A 240 1.54 -19.60 -6.44
CA HIS A 240 0.11 -19.60 -6.13
C HIS A 240 -0.78 -19.46 -7.38
N LEU A 241 -0.32 -18.70 -8.37
CA LEU A 241 -1.04 -18.45 -9.64
C LEU A 241 -0.90 -19.62 -10.61
#